data_AF-A0ABC9ZR79-F1
#
_entry.id   AF-A0ABC9ZR79-F1
#
_cell.length_a   1.000
_cell.length_b   1.000
_cell.length_c   1.000
_cell.angle_alpha   90.00
_cell.angle_beta   90.00
_cell.angle_gamma   90.00
#
_symmetry.space_group_name_H-M   'P 1'
#
loop_
_entity.id
_entity.type
_entity.pdbx_description
1 polymer ?
#
loop_
_entity_poly.entity_id
_entity_poly.type
_entity_poly.pdbx_seq_one_letter_code
_entity_poly.pdbx_strand_id
1 'polypeptide(L)'
;MGWKDIVNLPPKATAKLLVELGYFPDKTIPYMYHCHMLLHEDKGMMGQMVVVNKGEKPDVRVKPAALVFEKAAGSSHSVHAGQVVDSSRSPYATPSAEAS
;
A
#
# COMPACT_ATOMS: atom_id res chain seq x y z
N MET A 1 5.63 23.86 12.00
CA MET A 1 5.34 22.90 10.91
C MET A 1 6.28 21.72 11.11
N GLY A 2 5.77 20.49 11.04
CA GLY A 2 6.55 19.27 11.31
C GLY A 2 6.04 18.13 10.44
N TRP A 3 6.56 16.93 10.68
CA TRP A 3 6.16 15.73 9.95
C TRP A 3 4.66 15.47 10.11
N LYS A 4 4.02 15.13 8.98
CA LYS A 4 2.61 14.77 8.89
C LYS A 4 2.48 13.51 8.07
N ASP A 5 1.54 12.68 8.48
CA ASP A 5 1.13 11.43 7.87
C ASP A 5 -0.20 11.57 7.11
N ILE A 6 -0.99 12.61 7.40
CA ILE A 6 -2.26 12.92 6.73
C ILE A 6 -2.21 14.32 6.12
N VAL A 7 -2.70 14.45 4.89
CA VAL A 7 -2.89 15.71 4.19
C VAL A 7 -4.34 15.84 3.72
N ASN A 8 -4.94 17.03 3.88
CA ASN A 8 -6.24 17.30 3.27
C ASN A 8 -6.05 17.52 1.77
N LEU A 9 -6.73 16.71 0.94
CA LEU A 9 -6.64 16.79 -0.51
C LEU A 9 -8.03 17.10 -1.11
N PRO A 10 -8.32 18.38 -1.45
CA PRO A 10 -9.59 18.76 -2.05
C PRO A 10 -9.82 18.10 -3.43
N PRO A 11 -11.06 18.04 -3.92
CA PRO A 11 -11.36 17.54 -5.25
C PRO A 11 -10.55 18.27 -6.33
N LYS A 12 -9.96 17.48 -7.25
CA LYS A 12 -9.11 17.97 -8.37
C LYS A 12 -7.81 18.68 -7.94
N ALA A 13 -7.48 18.70 -6.65
CA ALA A 13 -6.18 19.18 -6.20
C ALA A 13 -5.08 18.14 -6.50
N THR A 14 -3.84 18.61 -6.59
CA THR A 14 -2.65 17.76 -6.70
C THR A 14 -1.70 18.12 -5.57
N ALA A 15 -1.24 17.12 -4.83
CA ALA A 15 -0.20 17.27 -3.83
C ALA A 15 1.10 16.62 -4.32
N LYS A 16 2.24 17.21 -3.94
CA LYS A 16 3.56 16.59 -4.04
C LYS A 16 4.07 16.36 -2.63
N LEU A 17 4.42 15.12 -2.31
CA LEU A 17 4.86 14.71 -0.98
C LEU A 17 6.35 14.40 -1.00
N LEU A 18 7.06 14.88 0.02
CA LEU A 18 8.40 14.40 0.36
C LEU A 18 8.23 13.44 1.53
N VAL A 19 8.51 12.15 1.29
CA VAL A 19 8.27 11.08 2.26
C VAL A 19 9.56 10.29 2.46
N GLU A 20 9.87 9.99 3.71
CA GLU A 20 10.91 9.04 4.09
C GLU A 20 10.24 7.74 4.53
N LEU A 21 10.58 6.64 3.88
CA LEU A 21 10.06 5.29 4.15
C LEU A 21 11.22 4.34 4.45
N GLY A 22 10.93 3.21 5.08
CA GLY A 22 11.92 2.13 5.25
C GLY A 22 12.72 2.18 6.55
N TYR A 23 12.18 2.79 7.61
CA TYR A 23 12.71 2.60 8.97
C TYR A 23 12.58 1.12 9.43
N PHE A 24 11.55 0.43 8.97
CA PHE A 24 11.28 -0.99 9.25
C PHE A 24 10.75 -1.70 7.99
N PRO A 25 11.59 -1.91 6.95
CA PRO A 25 11.13 -2.49 5.71
C PRO A 25 10.84 -3.98 5.91
N ASP A 26 9.61 -4.40 5.61
CA ASP A 26 9.22 -5.80 5.55
C ASP A 26 8.68 -6.09 4.16
N LYS A 27 9.37 -6.98 3.43
CA LYS A 27 8.96 -7.38 2.08
C LYS A 27 7.65 -8.16 2.05
N THR A 28 7.16 -8.60 3.20
CA THR A 28 5.95 -9.41 3.37
C THR A 28 4.75 -8.62 3.84
N ILE A 29 4.93 -7.46 4.47
CA ILE A 29 3.83 -6.64 5.01
C ILE A 29 3.77 -5.30 4.24
N PRO A 30 2.70 -5.01 3.50
CA PRO A 30 2.56 -3.74 2.80
C PRO A 30 2.20 -2.60 3.75
N TYR A 31 2.73 -1.40 3.46
CA TYR A 31 2.20 -0.14 3.95
C TYR A 31 0.91 0.22 3.21
N MET A 32 0.03 0.92 3.91
CA MET A 32 -1.25 1.39 3.37
C MET A 32 -1.21 2.90 3.12
N TYR A 33 -1.87 3.34 2.06
CA TYR A 33 -2.29 4.72 1.90
C TYR A 33 -3.73 4.73 1.42
N HIS A 34 -4.58 5.54 2.04
CA HIS A 34 -6.00 5.58 1.71
C HIS A 34 -6.63 6.91 2.07
N CYS A 35 -7.81 7.15 1.53
CA CYS A 35 -8.65 8.24 2.01
C CYS A 35 -9.10 7.90 3.44
N HIS A 36 -8.93 8.84 4.38
CA HIS A 36 -9.34 8.64 5.77
C HIS A 36 -10.87 8.75 5.98
N MET A 37 -11.64 8.90 4.90
CA MET A 37 -13.09 8.79 4.91
C MET A 37 -13.51 7.35 4.61
N LEU A 38 -14.11 6.69 5.60
CA LEU A 38 -14.48 5.27 5.53
C LEU A 38 -15.26 4.90 4.25
N LEU A 39 -16.25 5.71 3.86
CA LEU A 39 -17.04 5.45 2.65
C LEU A 39 -16.20 5.51 1.36
N HIS A 40 -15.17 6.35 1.31
CA HIS A 40 -14.29 6.48 0.15
C HIS A 40 -13.27 5.35 0.12
N GLU A 41 -12.73 5.00 1.28
CA GLU A 41 -11.89 3.83 1.47
C GLU A 41 -12.59 2.55 0.99
N ASP A 42 -13.81 2.30 1.47
CA ASP A 42 -14.64 1.15 1.08
C ASP A 42 -14.96 1.10 -0.42
N LYS A 43 -14.91 2.25 -1.10
CA LYS A 43 -15.12 2.40 -2.55
C LYS A 43 -13.83 2.29 -3.37
N GLY A 44 -12.73 1.85 -2.75
CA GLY A 44 -11.46 1.61 -3.44
C GLY A 44 -10.52 2.80 -3.47
N MET A 45 -10.73 3.85 -2.66
CA MET A 45 -9.71 4.90 -2.44
C MET A 45 -8.63 4.44 -1.44
N MET A 46 -8.12 3.24 -1.66
CA MET A 46 -7.06 2.60 -0.91
C MET A 46 -6.02 2.05 -1.88
N GLY A 47 -4.77 2.14 -1.49
CA GLY A 47 -3.67 1.49 -2.17
C GLY A 47 -2.65 0.95 -1.18
N GLN A 48 -1.81 0.07 -1.68
CA GLN A 48 -0.77 -0.60 -0.92
C GLN A 48 0.59 -0.36 -1.55
N MET A 49 1.64 -0.32 -0.74
CA MET A 49 3.02 -0.27 -1.20
C MET A 49 3.93 -1.11 -0.31
N VAL A 50 4.92 -1.74 -0.90
CA VAL A 50 5.94 -2.49 -0.17
C VAL A 50 7.27 -1.80 -0.38
N VAL A 51 8.01 -1.63 0.70
CA VAL A 51 9.37 -1.08 0.66
C VAL A 51 10.33 -2.24 0.84
N VAL A 52 11.21 -2.43 -0.14
CA VAL A 52 12.21 -3.49 -0.17
C VAL A 52 13.59 -2.88 -0.38
N ASN A 53 14.64 -3.59 0.05
CA ASN A 53 16.00 -3.15 -0.27
C ASN A 53 16.28 -3.33 -1.76
N LYS A 54 17.30 -2.63 -2.26
CA LYS A 54 17.72 -2.73 -3.66
C LYS A 54 18.10 -4.19 -3.98
N GLY A 55 17.44 -4.77 -4.97
CA GLY A 55 17.67 -6.16 -5.42
C GLY A 55 16.80 -7.20 -4.73
N GLU A 56 16.02 -6.81 -3.71
CA GLU A 56 15.01 -7.68 -3.10
C GLU A 56 13.71 -7.60 -3.89
N LYS A 57 12.99 -8.73 -3.92
CA LYS A 57 11.63 -8.79 -4.49
C LYS A 57 10.61 -8.69 -3.37
N PRO A 58 9.47 -8.01 -3.59
CA PRO A 58 8.35 -8.07 -2.66
C PRO A 58 7.88 -9.53 -2.58
N ASP A 59 7.60 -9.97 -1.36
CA ASP A 59 7.13 -11.31 -1.05
C ASP A 59 5.89 -11.16 -0.17
N VAL A 60 4.88 -10.46 -0.71
CA VAL A 60 3.61 -10.18 -0.02
C VAL A 60 2.84 -11.50 0.11
N ARG A 61 3.22 -12.29 1.12
CA ARG A 61 2.59 -13.55 1.49
C ARG A 61 1.45 -13.35 2.46
N VAL A 62 0.99 -12.12 2.65
CA VAL A 62 -0.25 -11.86 3.37
C VAL A 62 -1.35 -12.59 2.61
N LYS A 63 -1.61 -13.84 3.00
CA LYS A 63 -2.94 -14.43 2.84
C LYS A 63 -3.87 -13.35 3.39
N PRO A 64 -4.97 -12.98 2.72
CA PRO A 64 -5.84 -11.84 3.07
C PRO A 64 -6.31 -11.75 4.55
N ALA A 65 -5.95 -12.71 5.40
CA ALA A 65 -6.22 -12.84 6.83
C ALA A 65 -5.00 -12.71 7.78
N ALA A 66 -3.73 -12.65 7.32
CA ALA A 66 -2.58 -12.65 8.25
C ALA A 66 -2.38 -11.32 9.01
N LEU A 67 -3.07 -10.24 8.59
CA LEU A 67 -3.18 -8.97 9.33
C LEU A 67 -4.57 -8.80 9.98
N VAL A 68 -5.43 -9.82 9.89
CA VAL A 68 -6.76 -9.83 10.51
C VAL A 68 -6.60 -10.49 11.87
N PHE A 69 -6.57 -9.69 12.93
CA PHE A 69 -6.88 -10.22 14.26
C PHE A 69 -8.22 -10.95 14.15
N GLU A 70 -8.27 -12.21 14.59
CA GLU A 70 -9.32 -13.21 14.36
C GLU A 70 -10.71 -12.86 14.97
N LYS A 71 -11.09 -11.58 15.01
CA LYS A 71 -12.46 -11.12 15.22
C LYS A 71 -12.61 -9.63 14.89
N ALA A 72 -13.42 -9.34 13.87
CA ALA A 72 -14.19 -8.11 13.70
C ALA A 72 -13.47 -6.80 13.31
N ALA A 73 -12.51 -6.83 12.37
CA ALA A 73 -12.34 -5.68 11.47
C ALA A 73 -13.35 -5.83 10.32
N GLY A 74 -14.16 -4.79 10.07
CA GLY A 74 -15.22 -4.82 9.06
C GLY A 74 -14.74 -5.36 7.71
N SER A 75 -15.64 -6.05 7.01
CA SER A 75 -15.40 -6.79 5.77
C SER A 75 -14.55 -6.03 4.73
N SER A 76 -14.58 -4.69 4.75
CA SER A 76 -13.90 -3.80 3.82
C SER A 76 -12.37 -3.93 3.76
N HIS A 77 -11.67 -4.02 4.90
CA HIS A 77 -10.20 -4.09 4.87
C HIS A 77 -9.70 -5.38 4.22
N SER A 78 -10.44 -6.49 4.37
CA SER A 78 -10.09 -7.78 3.77
C SER A 78 -10.27 -7.80 2.25
N VAL A 79 -11.24 -7.05 1.70
CA VAL A 79 -11.47 -6.99 0.24
C VAL A 79 -10.33 -6.23 -0.46
N HIS A 80 -9.83 -5.17 0.16
CA HIS A 80 -8.78 -4.32 -0.42
C HIS A 80 -7.38 -4.84 -0.11
N ALA A 81 -7.20 -5.63 0.94
CA ALA A 81 -5.92 -6.30 1.25
C ALA A 81 -5.47 -7.34 0.20
N GLY A 82 -6.38 -7.78 -0.68
CA GLY A 82 -6.09 -8.70 -1.78
C GLY A 82 -5.69 -8.03 -3.09
N GLN A 83 -5.52 -6.70 -3.14
CA GLN A 83 -5.15 -6.01 -4.36
C GLN A 83 -3.72 -6.36 -4.78
N VAL A 84 -3.54 -6.71 -6.06
CA VAL A 84 -2.22 -7.01 -6.64
C VAL A 84 -1.34 -5.77 -6.54
N VAL A 85 -0.17 -5.91 -5.91
CA VAL A 85 0.87 -4.89 -5.90
C VAL A 85 1.47 -4.75 -7.31
N ASP A 86 1.00 -3.76 -8.07
CA ASP A 86 1.58 -3.39 -9.37
C ASP A 86 2.96 -2.76 -9.17
N SER A 87 3.99 -3.50 -9.56
CA SER A 87 5.39 -3.07 -9.47
C SER A 87 5.91 -2.44 -10.77
N SER A 88 5.09 -2.33 -11.83
CA SER A 88 5.51 -1.81 -13.14
C SER A 88 6.02 -0.36 -13.11
N ARG A 89 5.55 0.43 -12.13
CA ARG A 89 5.96 1.83 -11.93
C ARG A 89 7.18 2.01 -11.02
N SER A 90 7.72 0.92 -10.46
CA SER A 90 8.90 1.02 -9.60
C SER A 90 10.17 1.08 -10.46
N PRO A 91 11.02 2.12 -10.33
CA PRO A 91 12.31 2.18 -11.02
C PRO A 91 13.30 1.09 -10.55
N TYR A 92 12.94 0.34 -9.51
CA TYR A 92 13.69 -0.79 -8.96
C TYR A 92 13.04 -2.15 -9.23
N ALA A 93 11.89 -2.20 -9.91
CA ALA A 93 11.32 -3.47 -10.34
C ALA A 93 12.19 -4.08 -11.43
N THR A 94 12.64 -5.32 -11.24
CA THR A 94 13.19 -6.10 -12.35
C THR A 94 12.08 -6.30 -13.39
N PRO A 95 12.31 -6.09 -14.70
CA PRO A 95 11.30 -6.40 -15.71
C PRO A 95 10.86 -7.84 -15.52
N SER A 96 9.57 -8.06 -15.27
CA SER A 96 9.03 -9.41 -15.20
C SER A 96 9.27 -10.04 -16.56
N ALA A 97 9.97 -11.18 -16.59
CA ALA A 97 10.13 -11.96 -17.79
C ALA A 97 8.75 -12.17 -18.43
N GLU A 98 8.65 -11.80 -19.70
CA GLU A 98 7.46 -11.98 -20.53
C GLU A 98 7.00 -13.44 -20.43
N ALA A 99 5.73 -13.63 -20.07
CA ALA A 99 5.09 -14.93 -20.19
C ALA A 99 5.02 -15.28 -21.68
N SER A 100 5.77 -16.32 -22.06
CA SER A 100 5.65 -17.02 -23.34
C SER A 100 4.36 -17.84 -23.40
#